data_AF-A0A3L7UES1-F1
#
_entry.id   AF-A0A3L7UES1-F1
#
_cell.length_a   1.000
_cell.length_b   1.000
_cell.length_c   1.000
_cell.angle_alpha   90.00
_cell.angle_beta   90.00
_cell.angle_gamma   90.00
#
_symmetry.space_group_name_H-M   'P 1'
#
loop_
_entity.id
_entity.type
_entity.pdbx_description
1 polymer ?
#
loop_
_entity_poly.entity_id
_entity_poly.type
_entity_poly.pdbx_seq_one_letter_code
_entity_poly.pdbx_strand_id
1 'polypeptide(L)' 'VGDYVAAQRLQTEAKWPWSDFRSKMWDRTAAESPVIKAALELCGRPGGPNRLPTRSLNSEERAELRELLKRIGVPTVK' A
#
# COMPACT_ATOMS: atom_id res chain seq x y z
N VAL A 1 -12.88 -22.32 17.68
CA VAL A 1 -13.64 -21.04 17.67
C VAL A 1 -12.70 -19.93 17.22
N GLY A 2 -13.13 -19.00 16.37
CA GLY A 2 -12.26 -17.92 15.86
C GLY A 2 -12.12 -16.76 16.84
N ASP A 3 -10.92 -16.18 16.93
CA ASP A 3 -10.67 -14.95 17.68
C ASP A 3 -11.04 -13.72 16.84
N TYR A 4 -12.30 -13.33 16.92
CA TYR A 4 -12.84 -12.20 16.16
C TYR A 4 -12.36 -10.84 16.68
N VAL A 5 -11.96 -10.75 17.95
CA VAL A 5 -11.47 -9.49 18.55
C VAL A 5 -10.09 -9.16 17.99
N ALA A 6 -9.17 -10.14 17.99
CA ALA A 6 -7.86 -9.98 17.38
C ALA A 6 -7.98 -9.69 15.88
N ALA A 7 -8.90 -10.35 15.18
CA ALA A 7 -9.15 -10.10 13.76
C ALA A 7 -9.64 -8.67 13.49
N GLN A 8 -10.58 -8.16 14.30
CA GLN A 8 -11.09 -6.79 14.17
C GLN A 8 -9.99 -5.75 14.40
N ARG A 9 -9.11 -6.00 15.37
CA ARG A 9 -7.94 -5.16 15.64
C ARG A 9 -7.02 -5.08 14.43
N LEU A 10 -6.66 -6.21 13.82
CA LEU A 10 -5.85 -6.25 12.59
C LEU A 10 -6.53 -5.52 11.42
N GLN A 11 -7.86 -5.63 11.30
CA GLN A 11 -8.59 -4.89 10.28
C GLN A 11 -8.47 -3.38 10.47
N THR A 12 -8.63 -2.92 11.71
CA THR A 12 -8.62 -1.50 12.06
C THR A 12 -7.23 -0.89 11.95
N GLU A 13 -6.21 -1.60 12.44
CA GLU A 13 -4.84 -1.07 12.53
C GLU A 13 -4.09 -1.13 11.19
N ALA A 14 -4.37 -2.12 10.34
CA ALA A 14 -3.60 -2.32 9.11
C ALA A 14 -4.46 -2.36 7.84
N LYS A 15 -5.52 -3.18 7.81
CA LYS A 15 -6.27 -3.45 6.57
C LYS A 15 -7.01 -2.22 6.05
N TRP A 16 -7.73 -1.48 6.91
CA TRP A 16 -8.50 -0.32 6.48
C TRP A 16 -7.60 0.84 6.02
N PRO A 17 -6.56 1.25 6.77
CA PRO A 17 -5.63 2.28 6.29
C PRO A 17 -5.00 1.94 4.93
N TRP A 18 -4.60 0.67 4.75
CA TRP A 18 -4.11 0.17 3.47
C TRP A 18 -5.15 0.22 2.36
N SER A 19 -6.39 -0.20 2.66
CA SER A 19 -7.48 -0.19 1.69
C SER A 19 -7.84 1.22 1.26
N ASP A 20 -7.91 2.16 2.19
CA ASP A 20 -8.25 3.57 1.91
C ASP A 20 -7.23 4.21 0.98
N PHE A 21 -5.94 3.99 1.24
CA PHE A 21 -4.88 4.49 0.37
C PHE A 21 -4.95 3.87 -1.03
N ARG A 22 -5.16 2.54 -1.12
CA ARG A 22 -5.31 1.87 -2.43
C ARG A 22 -6.51 2.39 -3.20
N SER A 23 -7.65 2.58 -2.55
CA SER A 23 -8.87 3.13 -3.16
C SER A 23 -8.61 4.54 -3.70
N LYS A 24 -7.95 5.39 -2.91
CA LYS A 24 -7.55 6.73 -3.35
C LYS A 24 -6.64 6.70 -4.57
N MET A 25 -5.71 5.75 -4.63
CA MET A 25 -4.80 5.61 -5.77
C MET A 25 -5.50 5.03 -6.99
N TRP A 26 -6.49 4.17 -6.83
CA TRP A 26 -7.27 3.60 -7.94
C TRP A 26 -7.83 4.68 -8.86
N ASP A 27 -8.41 5.74 -8.30
CA ASP A 27 -8.97 6.86 -9.07
C ASP A 27 -7.93 7.58 -9.95
N ARG A 28 -6.66 7.52 -9.55
CA ARG A 28 -5.57 8.22 -10.22
C ARG A 28 -4.77 7.32 -11.17
N THR A 29 -4.56 6.07 -10.78
CA THR A 29 -3.71 5.10 -11.47
C THR A 29 -4.50 4.12 -12.35
N ALA A 30 -5.83 4.07 -12.19
CA ALA A 30 -6.75 3.17 -12.88
C ALA A 30 -6.45 1.67 -12.68
N ALA A 31 -5.67 1.32 -11.66
CA ALA A 31 -5.33 -0.06 -11.30
C ALA A 31 -4.73 -0.14 -9.89
N GLU A 32 -4.79 -1.33 -9.31
CA GLU A 32 -4.16 -1.64 -8.02
C GLU A 32 -2.63 -1.78 -8.10
N SER A 33 -2.14 -2.36 -9.21
CA SER A 33 -0.73 -2.76 -9.37
C SER A 33 0.30 -1.69 -8.99
N PRO A 34 0.12 -0.39 -9.32
CA PRO A 34 1.10 0.66 -8.98
C PRO A 34 1.39 0.79 -7.50
N VAL A 35 0.38 0.65 -6.64
CA VAL A 35 0.57 0.73 -5.18
C VAL A 35 1.39 -0.46 -4.68
N ILE A 36 1.07 -1.67 -5.17
CA ILE A 36 1.78 -2.89 -4.80
C ILE A 36 3.25 -2.81 -5.21
N LYS A 37 3.51 -2.38 -6.45
CA LYS A 37 4.87 -2.26 -6.98
C LYS A 37 5.68 -1.20 -6.24
N ALA A 38 5.08 -0.05 -5.95
CA ALA A 38 5.74 0.97 -5.14
C ALA A 38 6.03 0.46 -3.72
N ALA A 39 5.10 -0.27 -3.09
CA ALA A 39 5.32 -0.86 -1.77
C ALA A 39 6.45 -1.90 -1.79
N LEU A 40 6.53 -2.74 -2.82
CA LEU A 40 7.65 -3.67 -3.02
C LEU A 40 8.98 -2.91 -3.08
N GLU A 41 9.06 -1.87 -3.91
CA GLU A 41 10.29 -1.05 -4.02
C GLU A 41 10.67 -0.38 -2.70
N LEU A 42 9.71 0.15 -1.96
CA LEU A 42 9.92 0.75 -0.63
C LEU A 42 10.42 -0.28 0.40
N CYS A 43 10.06 -1.55 0.21
CA CYS A 43 10.54 -2.69 1.00
C CYS A 43 11.84 -3.30 0.47
N GLY A 44 12.49 -2.67 -0.52
CA GLY A 44 13.73 -3.17 -1.13
C GLY A 44 13.55 -4.38 -2.05
N ARG A 45 12.33 -4.64 -2.52
CA ARG A 45 11.99 -5.70 -3.48
C ARG A 45 11.69 -5.10 -4.86
N PRO A 46 11.96 -5.81 -5.96
CA PRO A 46 11.68 -5.29 -7.29
C PRO A 46 10.16 -5.22 -7.54
N GLY A 47 9.62 -4.02 -7.77
CA GLY A 47 8.23 -3.80 -8.22
C GLY A 47 8.08 -3.78 -9.73
N GLY A 48 9.11 -3.33 -10.45
CA GLY A 48 9.12 -3.25 -11.91
C GLY A 48 8.22 -2.13 -12.47
N PRO A 49 8.32 -1.86 -13.78
CA PRO A 49 7.59 -0.77 -14.40
C PRO A 49 6.08 -1.04 -14.48
N ASN A 50 5.29 0.02 -14.48
CA ASN A 50 3.88 -0.04 -14.88
C ASN A 50 3.78 0.06 -16.41
N ARG A 51 2.86 -0.69 -17.00
CA ARG A 51 2.55 -0.57 -18.43
C ARG A 51 1.36 0.36 -18.62
N LEU A 52 1.37 1.12 -19.70
CA LEU A 52 0.23 1.95 -20.09
C LEU A 52 -1.02 1.08 -20.29
N PRO A 53 -2.22 1.60 -19.98
CA PRO A 53 -2.53 2.99 -19.59
C PRO A 53 -2.32 3.31 -18.10
N THR A 54 -1.89 2.33 -17.29
CA THR A 54 -1.70 2.49 -15.85
C THR A 54 -0.56 3.47 -15.51
N ARG A 55 -0.84 4.40 -14.59
CA ARG A 55 0.15 5.40 -14.13
C ARG A 55 0.90 4.91 -12.89
N SER A 56 2.20 5.19 -12.81
CA SER A 56 3.01 4.98 -11.60
C SER A 56 2.75 6.05 -10.55
N LEU A 57 2.92 5.72 -9.26
CA LEU A 57 2.87 6.72 -8.19
C LEU A 57 3.96 7.78 -8.37
N ASN A 58 3.63 9.05 -8.08
CA ASN A 58 4.60 10.15 -8.04
C ASN A 58 5.38 10.16 -6.72
N SER A 59 6.29 11.12 -6.54
CA SER A 59 7.13 11.23 -5.34
C SER A 59 6.34 11.46 -4.06
N GLU A 60 5.29 12.29 -4.11
CA GLU A 60 4.45 12.63 -2.95
C GLU A 60 3.61 11.42 -2.50
N GLU A 61 2.98 10.73 -3.44
CA GLU A 61 2.21 9.51 -3.20
C GLU A 61 3.09 8.38 -2.65
N ARG A 62 4.35 8.28 -3.12
CA ARG A 62 5.33 7.33 -2.58
C ARG A 62 5.77 7.69 -1.16
N ALA A 63 5.89 8.97 -0.84
CA ALA A 63 6.20 9.42 0.51
C ALA A 63 5.05 9.09 1.47
N GLU A 64 3.81 9.38 1.06
CA GLU A 64 2.63 9.02 1.84
C GLU A 64 2.52 7.49 2.04
N LEU A 65 2.72 6.71 0.97
CA LEU A 65 2.75 5.25 1.05
C LEU A 65 3.81 4.75 2.03
N ARG A 66 5.01 5.36 2.04
CA ARG A 66 6.08 5.00 2.98
C ARG A 66 5.62 5.20 4.43
N GLU A 67 5.05 6.36 4.74
CA GLU A 67 4.59 6.65 6.10
C GLU A 67 3.42 5.75 6.52
N LEU A 68 2.51 5.43 5.59
CA LEU A 68 1.47 4.43 5.82
C LEU A 68 2.06 3.05 6.15
N LEU A 69 3.01 2.56 5.36
CA LEU A 69 3.62 1.24 5.57
C LEU A 69 4.36 1.17 6.91
N LYS A 70 5.02 2.25 7.33
CA LYS A 70 5.61 2.36 8.68
C LYS A 70 4.55 2.31 9.77
N ARG A 71 3.47 3.09 9.62
CA ARG A 71 2.36 3.15 10.58
C ARG A 71 1.68 1.81 10.80
N ILE A 72 1.46 1.02 9.73
CA ILE A 72 0.85 -0.32 9.84
C ILE A 72 1.85 -1.42 10.22
N GLY A 73 3.12 -1.07 10.48
CA GLY A 73 4.12 -1.98 11.02
C GLY A 73 4.84 -2.87 10.00
N VAL A 74 4.97 -2.45 8.74
CA VAL A 74 5.75 -3.22 7.75
C VAL A 74 7.26 -3.10 8.05
N PRO A 75 7.95 -4.21 8.37
CA PRO A 75 9.28 -4.15 8.98
C PRO A 75 10.42 -3.76 8.03
N THR A 76 10.23 -3.95 6.72
CA THR A 76 11.29 -3.78 5.70
C THR A 76 11.27 -2.44 5.00
N VAL A 77 10.39 -1.52 5.41
CA VAL A 77 10.27 -0.19 4.81
C VAL A 77 11.52 0.61 5.17
N LYS A 78 12.23 1.09 4.15
CA LYS A 78 13.39 1.97 4.35
C LYS A 78 12.99 3.40 4.73
#